data_AF-A0A933ES98-F1
#
_entry.id   AF-A0A933ES98-F1
#
_cell.length_a   1.000
_cell.length_b   1.000
_cell.length_c   1.000
_cell.angle_alpha   90.00
_cell.angle_beta   90.00
_cell.angle_gamma   90.00
#
_symmetry.space_group_name_H-M   'P 1'
#
loop_
_entity.id
_entity.type
_entity.pdbx_description
1 polymer ?
#
loop_
_entity_poly.entity_id
_entity_poly.type
_entity_poly.pdbx_seq_one_letter_code
_entity_poly.pdbx_strand_id
1 'polypeptide(L)'
;MKVKTALRQIIVSSVLAAMVAAPALGLSEARSTTGWHEHGRDSFALPGAERLVLAFYYAWFDENTWRRDVVPDMPVSPYHSADRNVIARHVDEAKRAAIDALVLSWLGPNNPTDSNLATLLSVAQEKGLRVGLDFETNSPFYDGQEDIVGAVRYAIGKYAGHPQFLRHDGRPVIFFWHTRQLPVGTWQRIRDQVDPQRSTMWIAEGDDPSYLQAFDGIHMYSIAWSTNPASTLSSFAGKVALWQTQLGTPKAWVATVMPGYDDRTTGRPNAFIRDRQDGQYYTSTWNAAMATSPDWIVITSFNEWVEGSQIEPSVTYGDKYLNLTRDLSTQFKAASRPLAARATGAPDYDVPNGHFFTQTSGRGGGTGFLVSNDGGIRFWDELSRLGGLQAMGYPISRRFSWDGFVVQAMQKGVVQWRPEAGRAYLVNVFDQMSAAGKDEWLLGAKSVPKPLGPEFDAGRPWAETVQARLALLDANSAIKRRYLATRDAMTSLGLPTSRVEDFGNHYSIRLQRAVIQQWKIDVPWARTGQVVIANGGDIGAEAGLYPAEAMAPQPAP
;
A
#
# COMPACT_ATOMS: atom_id res chain seq x y z
N MET A 1 -35.51 17.27 9.20
CA MET A 1 -35.62 15.82 9.49
C MET A 1 -34.56 14.98 8.80
N LYS A 2 -34.24 15.21 7.50
CA LYS A 2 -33.16 14.49 6.79
C LYS A 2 -31.73 14.67 7.36
N VAL A 3 -31.37 15.84 7.91
CA VAL A 3 -30.02 16.10 8.49
C VAL A 3 -29.74 15.28 9.76
N LYS A 4 -30.75 15.08 10.62
CA LYS A 4 -30.62 14.26 11.84
C LYS A 4 -30.50 12.76 11.53
N THR A 5 -31.13 12.31 10.45
CA THR A 5 -30.98 10.94 9.93
C THR A 5 -29.65 10.77 9.21
N ALA A 6 -29.15 11.80 8.51
CA ALA A 6 -27.87 11.77 7.82
C ALA A 6 -26.68 11.67 8.78
N LEU A 7 -26.65 12.37 9.94
CA LEU A 7 -25.57 12.19 10.94
C LEU A 7 -25.62 10.83 11.64
N ARG A 8 -26.83 10.31 11.92
CA ARG A 8 -26.98 8.92 12.40
C ARG A 8 -26.61 7.90 11.32
N GLN A 9 -26.89 8.16 10.04
CA GLN A 9 -26.42 7.36 8.91
C GLN A 9 -24.95 7.58 8.60
N ILE A 10 -24.30 8.69 8.93
CA ILE A 10 -22.84 8.82 8.78
C ILE A 10 -22.14 7.95 9.83
N ILE A 11 -22.72 7.86 11.03
CA ILE A 11 -22.29 6.94 12.10
C ILE A 11 -22.69 5.47 11.81
N VAL A 12 -23.77 5.24 11.04
CA VAL A 12 -24.35 3.90 10.76
C VAL A 12 -24.19 3.45 9.30
N SER A 13 -23.62 4.23 8.39
CA SER A 13 -23.44 3.93 6.94
C SER A 13 -21.97 4.01 6.51
N SER A 14 -21.04 4.11 7.48
CA SER A 14 -19.78 3.35 7.42
C SER A 14 -20.03 1.81 7.50
N VAL A 15 -21.29 1.39 7.55
CA VAL A 15 -21.76 0.00 7.54
C VAL A 15 -22.23 -0.35 6.12
N LEU A 16 -21.61 -1.39 5.55
CA LEU A 16 -21.84 -2.04 4.23
C LEU A 16 -21.40 -1.26 2.97
N ALA A 17 -20.24 -1.64 2.40
CA ALA A 17 -20.08 -1.93 0.95
C ALA A 17 -18.68 -2.47 0.65
N ALA A 18 -18.51 -3.79 0.48
CA ALA A 18 -17.31 -4.35 -0.16
C ALA A 18 -17.48 -5.76 -0.74
N MET A 19 -18.58 -6.10 -1.43
CA MET A 19 -18.64 -7.31 -2.26
C MET A 19 -19.71 -7.23 -3.35
N VAL A 20 -19.33 -7.08 -4.63
CA VAL A 20 -19.93 -7.78 -5.79
C VAL A 20 -18.87 -7.84 -6.90
N ALA A 21 -18.72 -9.03 -7.50
CA ALA A 21 -17.80 -9.36 -8.58
C ALA A 21 -18.27 -8.84 -9.96
N ALA A 22 -17.32 -8.42 -10.81
CA ALA A 22 -17.55 -8.18 -12.23
C ALA A 22 -16.98 -9.33 -13.09
N PRO A 23 -17.59 -9.66 -14.24
CA PRO A 23 -17.27 -10.85 -15.02
C PRO A 23 -16.09 -10.65 -15.97
N ALA A 24 -15.43 -11.75 -16.29
CA ALA A 24 -14.36 -11.83 -17.27
C ALA A 24 -14.90 -11.61 -18.70
N LEU A 25 -14.30 -10.69 -19.44
CA LEU A 25 -14.44 -10.58 -20.89
C LEU A 25 -13.06 -10.66 -21.54
N GLY A 26 -12.94 -11.59 -22.49
CA GLY A 26 -11.73 -11.86 -23.24
C GLY A 26 -11.41 -10.75 -24.25
N LEU A 27 -10.12 -10.51 -24.45
CA LEU A 27 -9.61 -9.71 -25.55
C LEU A 27 -8.55 -10.51 -26.30
N SER A 28 -8.74 -10.55 -27.61
CA SER A 28 -7.93 -11.25 -28.61
C SER A 28 -6.56 -10.61 -28.80
N GLU A 29 -5.60 -11.45 -29.17
CA GLU A 29 -4.25 -11.08 -29.59
C GLU A 29 -4.25 -10.14 -30.81
N ALA A 30 -3.47 -9.07 -30.72
CA ALA A 30 -2.93 -8.38 -31.89
C ALA A 30 -1.41 -8.26 -31.70
N ARG A 31 -0.67 -9.00 -32.54
CA ARG A 31 0.79 -8.87 -32.68
C ARG A 31 1.10 -7.55 -33.39
N SER A 32 2.06 -6.79 -32.88
CA SER A 32 2.82 -5.84 -33.69
C SER A 32 4.27 -5.82 -33.22
N THR A 33 5.16 -6.16 -34.14
CA THR A 33 6.61 -6.06 -34.06
C THR A 33 7.03 -4.65 -34.47
N THR A 34 7.85 -3.95 -33.68
CA THR A 34 8.86 -2.99 -34.18
C THR A 34 9.76 -2.44 -33.06
N GLY A 35 11.08 -2.57 -33.28
CA GLY A 35 12.16 -1.63 -32.97
C GLY A 35 12.22 -0.91 -31.62
N TRP A 36 13.14 -1.35 -30.76
CA TRP A 36 13.62 -0.57 -29.62
C TRP A 36 14.58 0.53 -30.10
N HIS A 37 14.16 1.79 -30.01
CA HIS A 37 15.07 2.93 -30.00
C HIS A 37 15.18 3.50 -28.59
N GLU A 38 16.43 3.69 -28.15
CA GLU A 38 16.80 4.31 -26.89
C GLU A 38 16.24 5.73 -26.78
N HIS A 39 15.38 5.97 -25.79
CA HIS A 39 15.18 7.28 -25.21
C HIS A 39 15.49 7.20 -23.71
N GLY A 40 16.42 8.06 -23.28
CA GLY A 40 16.82 8.20 -21.89
C GLY A 40 15.61 8.45 -20.98
N ARG A 41 15.59 7.80 -19.82
CA ARG A 41 14.52 7.93 -18.83
C ARG A 41 14.66 9.28 -18.13
N ASP A 42 13.92 10.27 -18.60
CA ASP A 42 13.73 11.53 -17.88
C ASP A 42 12.97 11.30 -16.56
N SER A 43 13.27 12.11 -15.55
CA SER A 43 12.71 12.02 -14.20
C SER A 43 11.19 12.23 -14.17
N PHE A 44 10.45 11.31 -13.55
CA PHE A 44 8.98 11.30 -13.50
C PHE A 44 8.35 11.95 -12.25
N ALA A 45 9.08 12.81 -11.52
CA ALA A 45 8.43 13.64 -10.50
C ALA A 45 7.50 14.65 -11.19
N LEU A 46 6.38 15.04 -10.55
CA LEU A 46 5.55 16.11 -11.09
C LEU A 46 6.44 17.37 -11.30
N PRO A 47 6.62 17.84 -12.55
CA PRO A 47 7.50 18.96 -12.84
C PRO A 47 7.08 20.19 -12.04
N GLY A 48 8.05 20.86 -11.40
CA GLY A 48 7.78 22.07 -10.63
C GLY A 48 6.89 21.89 -9.39
N ALA A 49 6.56 20.65 -8.96
CA ALA A 49 5.71 20.50 -7.78
C ALA A 49 6.42 20.95 -6.51
N GLU A 50 5.80 21.91 -5.83
CA GLU A 50 6.08 22.22 -4.44
C GLU A 50 5.92 20.93 -3.60
N ARG A 51 6.79 20.75 -2.62
CA ARG A 51 6.68 19.65 -1.64
C ARG A 51 5.60 20.00 -0.63
N LEU A 52 4.35 19.69 -0.97
CA LEU A 52 3.19 20.03 -0.15
C LEU A 52 2.97 19.03 0.99
N VAL A 53 2.60 19.56 2.15
CA VAL A 53 2.05 18.81 3.27
C VAL A 53 0.59 19.19 3.44
N LEU A 54 -0.29 18.21 3.31
CA LEU A 54 -1.73 18.34 3.34
C LEU A 54 -2.28 17.60 4.56
N ALA A 55 -3.48 17.95 5.03
CA ALA A 55 -4.17 17.16 6.05
C ALA A 55 -5.66 17.06 5.75
N PHE A 56 -6.22 15.85 5.85
CA PHE A 56 -7.67 15.66 5.75
C PHE A 56 -8.37 16.34 6.93
N TYR A 57 -9.41 17.11 6.62
CA TYR A 57 -10.12 17.99 7.53
C TYR A 57 -11.62 17.72 7.50
N TYR A 58 -12.21 17.57 8.67
CA TYR A 58 -13.61 17.20 8.84
C TYR A 58 -14.37 18.33 9.52
N ALA A 59 -15.39 18.81 8.83
CA ALA A 59 -16.18 19.97 9.24
C ALA A 59 -17.63 19.58 9.56
N TRP A 60 -17.84 18.43 10.20
CA TRP A 60 -19.17 17.85 10.46
C TRP A 60 -19.50 17.58 11.94
N PHE A 61 -18.63 17.96 12.87
CA PHE A 61 -18.84 17.75 14.31
C PHE A 61 -19.77 18.79 14.92
N ASP A 62 -20.57 18.35 15.89
CA ASP A 62 -21.51 19.17 16.66
C ASP A 62 -21.49 18.75 18.15
N GLU A 63 -22.36 19.35 18.98
CA GLU A 63 -22.44 19.07 20.41
C GLU A 63 -22.73 17.59 20.74
N ASN A 64 -23.28 16.82 19.81
CA ASN A 64 -23.56 15.40 19.98
C ASN A 64 -22.36 14.51 19.65
N THR A 65 -21.28 15.06 19.09
CA THR A 65 -20.04 14.29 18.85
C THR A 65 -19.30 14.01 20.16
N TRP A 66 -19.25 14.98 21.07
CA TRP A 66 -18.28 15.02 22.17
C TRP A 66 -18.67 14.17 23.37
N ARG A 67 -18.72 12.86 23.16
CA ARG A 67 -18.96 11.87 24.22
C ARG A 67 -17.99 10.69 24.11
N ARG A 68 -17.65 10.10 25.25
CA ARG A 68 -16.67 8.99 25.34
C ARG A 68 -17.14 7.69 24.67
N ASP A 69 -18.44 7.55 24.43
CA ASP A 69 -19.03 6.46 23.64
C ASP A 69 -18.95 6.67 22.13
N VAL A 70 -18.58 7.87 21.66
CA VAL A 70 -18.48 8.21 20.23
C VAL A 70 -17.03 8.34 19.79
N VAL A 71 -16.21 9.02 20.59
CA VAL A 71 -14.82 9.32 20.25
C VAL A 71 -13.86 8.78 21.33
N PRO A 72 -12.71 8.19 20.94
CA PRO A 72 -11.70 7.68 21.87
C PRO A 72 -10.99 8.79 22.66
N ASP A 73 -10.96 10.02 22.12
CA ASP A 73 -10.38 11.21 22.74
C ASP A 73 -11.18 12.46 22.39
N MET A 74 -10.92 13.59 23.06
CA MET A 74 -11.70 14.82 22.91
C MET A 74 -10.80 16.04 22.68
N PRO A 75 -11.30 17.07 21.98
CA PRO A 75 -10.64 18.37 21.96
C PRO A 75 -10.65 18.99 23.36
N VAL A 76 -9.67 19.84 23.64
CA VAL A 76 -9.61 20.60 24.90
C VAL A 76 -10.85 21.46 25.11
N SER A 77 -11.44 21.94 24.01
CA SER A 77 -12.72 22.65 24.02
C SER A 77 -13.63 22.06 22.95
N PRO A 78 -14.68 21.30 23.34
CA PRO A 78 -15.73 20.84 22.44
C PRO A 78 -16.28 21.96 21.56
N TYR A 79 -16.54 21.67 20.29
CA TYR A 79 -16.86 22.68 19.30
C TYR A 79 -17.94 22.26 18.32
N HIS A 80 -18.55 23.24 17.66
CA HIS A 80 -19.43 23.03 16.52
C HIS A 80 -18.68 23.41 15.24
N SER A 81 -18.62 22.52 14.25
CA SER A 81 -17.75 22.70 13.06
C SER A 81 -18.15 23.88 12.17
N ALA A 82 -19.41 24.31 12.23
CA ALA A 82 -19.87 25.51 11.52
C ALA A 82 -19.48 26.83 12.21
N ASP A 83 -18.89 26.78 13.42
CA ASP A 83 -18.39 27.99 14.07
C ASP A 83 -17.15 28.52 13.32
N ARG A 84 -17.29 29.72 12.77
CA ARG A 84 -16.21 30.41 12.06
C ARG A 84 -14.95 30.57 12.92
N ASN A 85 -15.08 30.83 14.22
CA ASN A 85 -13.93 31.02 15.11
C ASN A 85 -13.16 29.71 15.32
N VAL A 86 -13.86 28.58 15.30
CA VAL A 86 -13.25 27.25 15.35
C VAL A 86 -12.49 26.97 14.06
N ILE A 87 -13.09 27.25 12.90
CA ILE A 87 -12.40 27.15 11.59
C ILE A 87 -11.16 28.07 11.57
N ALA A 88 -11.28 29.30 12.07
CA ALA A 88 -10.17 30.24 12.20
C ALA A 88 -9.03 29.71 13.07
N ARG A 89 -9.36 29.09 14.21
CA ARG A 89 -8.39 28.42 15.08
C ARG A 89 -7.69 27.27 14.35
N HIS A 90 -8.44 26.41 13.66
CA HIS A 90 -7.87 25.27 12.92
C HIS A 90 -6.95 25.72 11.78
N VAL A 91 -7.28 26.81 11.09
CA VAL A 91 -6.39 27.41 10.09
C VAL A 91 -5.09 27.91 10.74
N ASP A 92 -5.16 28.58 11.89
CA ASP A 92 -3.95 29.01 12.60
C ASP A 92 -3.11 27.82 13.10
N GLU A 93 -3.75 26.76 13.59
CA GLU A 93 -3.11 25.52 14.03
C GLU A 93 -2.41 24.79 12.88
N ALA A 94 -3.09 24.64 11.73
CA ALA A 94 -2.51 24.04 10.54
C ALA A 94 -1.27 24.79 10.06
N LYS A 95 -1.34 26.14 10.03
CA LYS A 95 -0.19 26.97 9.70
C LYS A 95 0.97 26.82 10.69
N ARG A 96 0.68 26.78 12.00
CA ARG A 96 1.69 26.54 13.04
C ARG A 96 2.34 25.16 12.92
N ALA A 97 1.60 24.17 12.43
CA ALA A 97 2.08 22.84 12.10
C ALA A 97 2.79 22.75 10.73
N ALA A 98 3.01 23.88 10.06
CA ALA A 98 3.58 23.96 8.71
C ALA A 98 2.79 23.15 7.66
N ILE A 99 1.49 22.95 7.84
CA ILE A 99 0.59 22.35 6.84
C ILE A 99 0.24 23.39 5.78
N ASP A 100 0.32 23.01 4.51
CA ASP A 100 0.09 23.88 3.36
C ASP A 100 -1.39 24.05 3.02
N ALA A 101 -2.17 22.99 3.22
CA ALA A 101 -3.60 23.00 2.97
C ALA A 101 -4.36 22.04 3.87
N LEU A 102 -5.55 22.46 4.29
CA LEU A 102 -6.57 21.57 4.82
C LEU A 102 -7.42 21.06 3.65
N VAL A 103 -7.55 19.74 3.52
CA VAL A 103 -8.35 19.08 2.48
C VAL A 103 -9.67 18.66 3.11
N LEU A 104 -10.72 19.44 2.87
CA LEU A 104 -12.01 19.26 3.55
C LEU A 104 -12.80 18.11 2.92
N SER A 105 -13.21 17.13 3.74
CA SER A 105 -14.16 16.09 3.35
C SER A 105 -15.55 16.69 3.11
N TRP A 106 -16.02 16.56 1.87
CA TRP A 106 -17.17 17.28 1.34
C TRP A 106 -18.23 16.30 0.82
N LEU A 107 -19.42 16.37 1.42
CA LEU A 107 -20.54 15.45 1.17
C LEU A 107 -21.45 15.86 0.02
N GLY A 108 -21.16 16.92 -0.71
CA GLY A 108 -22.01 17.38 -1.81
C GLY A 108 -22.57 18.80 -1.62
N PRO A 109 -23.35 19.29 -2.58
CA PRO A 109 -23.96 20.62 -2.50
C PRO A 109 -25.05 20.67 -1.41
N ASN A 110 -25.31 21.88 -0.89
CA ASN A 110 -26.48 22.19 -0.04
C ASN A 110 -26.59 21.39 1.28
N ASN A 111 -25.46 20.99 1.86
CA ASN A 111 -25.39 20.41 3.21
C ASN A 111 -24.33 21.15 4.06
N PRO A 112 -24.24 20.89 5.38
CA PRO A 112 -23.31 21.62 6.25
C PRO A 112 -21.85 21.63 5.81
N THR A 113 -21.34 20.53 5.21
CA THR A 113 -19.95 20.50 4.70
C THR A 113 -19.73 21.47 3.54
N ASP A 114 -20.78 21.77 2.77
CA ASP A 114 -20.74 22.75 1.67
C ASP A 114 -20.62 24.19 2.19
N SER A 115 -21.46 24.57 3.16
CA SER A 115 -21.35 25.89 3.79
C SER A 115 -20.06 26.07 4.59
N ASN A 116 -19.57 24.99 5.21
CA ASN A 116 -18.34 25.01 5.98
C ASN A 116 -17.12 25.10 5.08
N LEU A 117 -17.13 24.51 3.88
CA LEU A 117 -16.10 24.71 2.86
C LEU A 117 -16.02 26.17 2.41
N ALA A 118 -17.16 26.80 2.11
CA ALA A 118 -17.20 28.21 1.76
C ALA A 118 -16.63 29.09 2.90
N THR A 119 -16.98 28.76 4.15
CA THR A 119 -16.45 29.46 5.34
C THR A 119 -14.94 29.25 5.48
N LEU A 120 -14.45 28.02 5.32
CA LEU A 120 -13.02 27.68 5.37
C LEU A 120 -12.24 28.43 4.29
N LEU A 121 -12.73 28.50 3.05
CA LEU A 121 -12.11 29.26 1.96
C LEU A 121 -12.01 30.77 2.29
N SER A 122 -13.06 31.35 2.87
CA SER A 122 -13.04 32.76 3.34
C SER A 122 -12.02 32.99 4.46
N VAL A 123 -12.01 32.13 5.51
CA VAL A 123 -11.01 32.21 6.59
C VAL A 123 -9.60 32.07 6.03
N ALA A 124 -9.41 31.10 5.14
CA ALA A 124 -8.13 30.81 4.51
C ALA A 124 -7.63 32.00 3.67
N GLN A 125 -8.54 32.76 3.03
CA GLN A 125 -8.18 33.98 2.31
C GLN A 125 -7.72 35.10 3.25
N GLU A 126 -8.36 35.24 4.40
CA GLU A 126 -7.98 36.24 5.41
C GLU A 126 -6.64 35.90 6.09
N LYS A 127 -6.39 34.60 6.32
CA LYS A 127 -5.26 34.13 7.12
C LYS A 127 -4.08 33.59 6.32
N GLY A 128 -4.24 33.32 5.03
CA GLY A 128 -3.19 32.76 4.19
C GLY A 128 -2.93 31.27 4.47
N LEU A 129 -3.85 30.43 4.02
CA LEU A 129 -3.73 28.97 3.93
C LEU A 129 -4.41 28.51 2.63
N ARG A 130 -3.98 27.38 2.05
CA ARG A 130 -4.69 26.79 0.91
C ARG A 130 -5.77 25.82 1.40
N VAL A 131 -6.77 25.55 0.56
CA VAL A 131 -7.88 24.64 0.88
C VAL A 131 -8.07 23.66 -0.26
N GLY A 132 -8.01 22.36 0.04
CA GLY A 132 -8.40 21.29 -0.87
C GLY A 132 -9.82 20.81 -0.59
N LEU A 133 -10.36 20.05 -1.53
CA LEU A 133 -11.63 19.34 -1.39
C LEU A 133 -11.36 17.84 -1.52
N ASP A 134 -11.87 17.06 -0.58
CA ASP A 134 -11.97 15.60 -0.67
C ASP A 134 -13.43 15.21 -0.93
N PHE A 135 -13.70 14.73 -2.14
CA PHE A 135 -15.03 14.39 -2.61
C PHE A 135 -15.44 13.04 -2.06
N GLU A 136 -16.46 13.03 -1.20
CA GLU A 136 -17.02 11.83 -0.59
C GLU A 136 -17.90 11.08 -1.60
N THR A 137 -17.33 10.12 -2.34
CA THR A 137 -18.07 9.36 -3.38
C THR A 137 -19.27 8.62 -2.79
N ASN A 138 -19.16 8.17 -1.54
CA ASN A 138 -20.23 7.46 -0.83
C ASN A 138 -21.11 8.40 0.02
N SER A 139 -21.25 9.66 -0.38
CA SER A 139 -22.10 10.60 0.34
C SER A 139 -23.54 10.09 0.45
N PRO A 140 -24.19 10.24 1.62
CA PRO A 140 -25.59 9.89 1.81
C PRO A 140 -26.56 10.83 1.06
N PHE A 141 -26.04 11.85 0.37
CA PHE A 141 -26.83 12.77 -0.44
C PHE A 141 -26.86 12.39 -1.93
N TYR A 142 -26.23 11.28 -2.33
CA TYR A 142 -26.20 10.80 -3.71
C TYR A 142 -27.05 9.54 -3.85
N ASP A 143 -28.07 9.58 -4.71
CA ASP A 143 -28.95 8.44 -5.00
C ASP A 143 -28.46 7.65 -6.23
N GLY A 144 -27.46 8.16 -6.96
CA GLY A 144 -26.86 7.47 -8.10
C GLY A 144 -25.72 8.24 -8.79
N GLN A 145 -25.24 7.70 -9.91
CA GLN A 145 -24.10 8.26 -10.65
C GLN A 145 -24.37 9.69 -11.17
N GLU A 146 -25.61 10.04 -11.51
CA GLU A 146 -25.95 11.39 -11.99
C GLU A 146 -25.73 12.45 -10.91
N ASP A 147 -26.02 12.15 -9.65
CA ASP A 147 -25.74 13.05 -8.52
C ASP A 147 -24.23 13.24 -8.34
N ILE A 148 -23.43 12.17 -8.51
CA ILE A 148 -21.97 12.25 -8.47
C ILE A 148 -21.47 13.18 -9.59
N VAL A 149 -21.95 13.02 -10.84
CA VAL A 149 -21.60 13.91 -11.95
C VAL A 149 -21.98 15.36 -11.63
N GLY A 150 -23.20 15.59 -11.15
CA GLY A 150 -23.71 16.90 -10.77
C GLY A 150 -22.88 17.54 -9.65
N ALA A 151 -22.52 16.77 -8.64
CA ALA A 151 -21.75 17.24 -7.49
C ALA A 151 -20.29 17.57 -7.85
N VAL A 152 -19.62 16.76 -8.69
CA VAL A 152 -18.28 17.09 -9.19
C VAL A 152 -18.32 18.36 -10.04
N ARG A 153 -19.30 18.49 -10.95
CA ARG A 153 -19.49 19.70 -11.75
C ARG A 153 -19.74 20.93 -10.87
N TYR A 154 -20.54 20.77 -9.81
CA TYR A 154 -20.81 21.82 -8.83
C TYR A 154 -19.53 22.24 -8.10
N ALA A 155 -18.76 21.28 -7.58
CA ALA A 155 -17.51 21.55 -6.88
C ALA A 155 -16.51 22.32 -7.75
N ILE A 156 -16.35 21.90 -9.02
CA ILE A 156 -15.50 22.59 -10.00
C ILE A 156 -16.03 24.01 -10.26
N GLY A 157 -17.31 24.15 -10.59
CA GLY A 157 -17.89 25.44 -10.96
C GLY A 157 -17.94 26.46 -9.81
N LYS A 158 -18.18 26.01 -8.57
CA LYS A 158 -18.35 26.88 -7.41
C LYS A 158 -17.03 27.21 -6.70
N TYR A 159 -16.16 26.22 -6.50
CA TYR A 159 -15.01 26.36 -5.61
C TYR A 159 -13.66 26.39 -6.31
N ALA A 160 -13.51 25.67 -7.43
CA ALA A 160 -12.20 25.49 -8.02
C ALA A 160 -11.56 26.81 -8.48
N GLY A 161 -12.35 27.86 -8.77
CA GLY A 161 -11.88 29.21 -9.13
C GLY A 161 -11.44 30.09 -7.95
N HIS A 162 -11.67 29.68 -6.70
CA HIS A 162 -11.33 30.49 -5.53
C HIS A 162 -9.79 30.68 -5.39
N PRO A 163 -9.28 31.86 -5.03
CA PRO A 163 -7.83 32.13 -4.99
C PRO A 163 -7.05 31.26 -3.99
N GLN A 164 -7.70 30.82 -2.91
CA GLN A 164 -7.11 29.89 -1.93
C GLN A 164 -7.38 28.41 -2.22
N PHE A 165 -8.08 28.07 -3.31
CA PHE A 165 -8.26 26.68 -3.67
C PHE A 165 -6.91 26.07 -4.04
N LEU A 166 -6.59 24.89 -3.49
CA LEU A 166 -5.32 24.21 -3.68
C LEU A 166 -5.02 24.03 -5.18
N ARG A 167 -3.80 24.36 -5.59
CA ARG A 167 -3.35 24.25 -6.98
C ARG A 167 -2.00 23.58 -7.10
N HIS A 168 -1.83 22.88 -8.22
CA HIS A 168 -0.54 22.44 -8.70
C HIS A 168 -0.44 22.82 -10.18
N ASP A 169 0.62 23.54 -10.54
CA ASP A 169 0.84 24.04 -11.90
C ASP A 169 -0.40 24.78 -12.47
N GLY A 170 -0.98 25.66 -11.64
CA GLY A 170 -2.20 26.42 -11.97
C GLY A 170 -3.51 25.61 -11.95
N ARG A 171 -3.47 24.28 -11.90
CA ARG A 171 -4.66 23.40 -11.90
C ARG A 171 -5.24 23.22 -10.50
N PRO A 172 -6.55 23.44 -10.28
CA PRO A 172 -7.23 23.12 -9.03
C PRO A 172 -7.10 21.63 -8.68
N VAL A 173 -6.75 21.30 -7.44
CA VAL A 173 -6.57 19.92 -6.97
C VAL A 173 -7.80 19.43 -6.21
N ILE A 174 -8.33 18.25 -6.60
CA ILE A 174 -9.48 17.61 -5.97
C ILE A 174 -9.11 16.17 -5.61
N PHE A 175 -9.31 15.80 -4.35
CA PHE A 175 -9.19 14.45 -3.85
C PHE A 175 -10.55 13.74 -3.96
N PHE A 176 -10.53 12.42 -4.12
CA PHE A 176 -11.73 11.61 -4.24
C PHE A 176 -11.61 10.40 -3.32
N TRP A 177 -12.43 10.37 -2.28
CA TRP A 177 -12.50 9.26 -1.35
C TRP A 177 -13.44 8.16 -1.84
N HIS A 178 -13.11 6.90 -1.52
CA HIS A 178 -13.91 5.72 -1.84
C HIS A 178 -14.16 5.53 -3.35
N THR A 179 -13.12 5.77 -4.14
CA THR A 179 -13.17 5.72 -5.61
C THR A 179 -13.66 4.39 -6.16
N ARG A 180 -13.43 3.29 -5.43
CA ARG A 180 -13.82 1.92 -5.79
C ARG A 180 -15.32 1.67 -5.89
N GLN A 181 -16.14 2.62 -5.44
CA GLN A 181 -17.58 2.57 -5.64
C GLN A 181 -17.97 2.61 -7.12
N LEU A 182 -17.12 3.18 -7.97
CA LEU A 182 -17.33 3.25 -9.42
C LEU A 182 -16.13 2.65 -10.17
N PRO A 183 -16.34 1.84 -11.22
CA PRO A 183 -15.25 1.33 -12.04
C PRO A 183 -14.42 2.44 -12.70
N VAL A 184 -13.14 2.16 -13.00
CA VAL A 184 -12.22 3.09 -13.68
C VAL A 184 -12.84 3.70 -14.96
N GLY A 185 -13.46 2.87 -15.80
CA GLY A 185 -14.11 3.35 -17.04
C GLY A 185 -15.31 4.28 -16.78
N THR A 186 -15.97 4.16 -15.64
CA THR A 186 -17.01 5.11 -15.22
C THR A 186 -16.38 6.44 -14.83
N TRP A 187 -15.31 6.44 -14.05
CA TRP A 187 -14.58 7.67 -13.72
C TRP A 187 -14.05 8.41 -14.94
N GLN A 188 -13.54 7.70 -15.95
CA GLN A 188 -13.13 8.31 -17.23
C GLN A 188 -14.31 9.06 -17.88
N ARG A 189 -15.47 8.40 -17.99
CA ARG A 189 -16.68 9.03 -18.55
C ARG A 189 -17.17 10.23 -17.73
N ILE A 190 -17.12 10.15 -16.40
CA ILE A 190 -17.46 11.28 -15.54
C ILE A 190 -16.51 12.44 -15.82
N ARG A 191 -15.19 12.17 -15.83
CA ARG A 191 -14.17 13.19 -16.09
C ARG A 191 -14.32 13.81 -17.48
N ASP A 192 -14.66 13.03 -18.51
CA ASP A 192 -14.98 13.54 -19.85
C ASP A 192 -16.19 14.49 -19.87
N GLN A 193 -17.17 14.27 -19.00
CA GLN A 193 -18.37 15.10 -18.92
C GLN A 193 -18.19 16.39 -18.11
N VAL A 194 -17.32 16.38 -17.09
CA VAL A 194 -17.20 17.50 -16.12
C VAL A 194 -15.88 18.24 -16.20
N ASP A 195 -14.83 17.62 -16.72
CA ASP A 195 -13.50 18.19 -16.92
C ASP A 195 -12.87 17.66 -18.24
N PRO A 196 -13.50 17.88 -19.41
CA PRO A 196 -13.02 17.36 -20.70
C PRO A 196 -11.62 17.88 -21.08
N GLN A 197 -11.27 19.07 -20.61
CA GLN A 197 -9.98 19.71 -20.88
C GLN A 197 -8.89 19.34 -19.85
N ARG A 198 -9.21 18.50 -18.86
CA ARG A 198 -8.30 18.12 -17.76
C ARG A 198 -7.73 19.33 -17.01
N SER A 199 -8.55 20.37 -16.88
CA SER A 199 -8.24 21.64 -16.24
C SER A 199 -8.05 21.50 -14.72
N THR A 200 -8.59 20.44 -14.12
CA THR A 200 -8.41 20.11 -12.70
C THR A 200 -7.53 18.88 -12.53
N MET A 201 -6.82 18.81 -11.41
CA MET A 201 -5.99 17.67 -11.01
C MET A 201 -6.75 16.76 -10.06
N TRP A 202 -6.94 15.49 -10.42
CA TRP A 202 -7.73 14.53 -9.64
C TRP A 202 -6.81 13.53 -8.93
N ILE A 203 -6.92 13.42 -7.60
CA ILE A 203 -6.16 12.48 -6.79
C ILE A 203 -7.11 11.40 -6.25
N ALA A 204 -6.90 10.14 -6.64
CA ALA A 204 -7.71 9.03 -6.16
C ALA A 204 -7.26 8.56 -4.78
N GLU A 205 -8.22 8.23 -3.93
CA GLU A 205 -7.99 7.32 -2.82
C GLU A 205 -7.95 5.87 -3.32
N GLY A 206 -7.02 5.07 -2.80
CA GLY A 206 -7.10 3.62 -2.85
C GLY A 206 -5.76 2.89 -3.08
N ASP A 207 -5.84 1.57 -3.06
CA ASP A 207 -4.73 0.64 -3.30
C ASP A 207 -4.75 -0.02 -4.69
N ASP A 208 -5.65 0.41 -5.57
CA ASP A 208 -5.68 -0.04 -6.96
C ASP A 208 -5.10 1.03 -7.90
N PRO A 209 -3.84 0.88 -8.36
CA PRO A 209 -3.21 1.86 -9.23
C PRO A 209 -3.82 1.93 -10.64
N SER A 210 -4.74 1.02 -11.02
CA SER A 210 -5.43 1.10 -12.32
C SER A 210 -6.30 2.35 -12.46
N TYR A 211 -6.70 2.98 -11.35
CA TYR A 211 -7.41 4.27 -11.34
C TYR A 211 -6.58 5.41 -11.91
N LEU A 212 -5.24 5.28 -11.99
CA LEU A 212 -4.38 6.27 -12.65
C LEU A 212 -4.68 6.46 -14.15
N GLN A 213 -5.48 5.58 -14.77
CA GLN A 213 -6.03 5.79 -16.12
C GLN A 213 -7.06 6.93 -16.18
N ALA A 214 -7.73 7.25 -15.07
CA ALA A 214 -8.72 8.33 -14.96
C ALA A 214 -8.22 9.50 -14.11
N PHE A 215 -7.32 9.23 -13.16
CA PHE A 215 -6.82 10.17 -12.16
C PHE A 215 -5.37 10.61 -12.45
N ASP A 216 -4.96 11.74 -11.89
CA ASP A 216 -3.62 12.31 -12.04
C ASP A 216 -2.69 11.95 -10.89
N GLY A 217 -3.21 11.32 -9.84
CA GLY A 217 -2.43 10.83 -8.72
C GLY A 217 -3.23 9.89 -7.84
N ILE A 218 -2.56 9.29 -6.86
CA ILE A 218 -3.19 8.36 -5.92
C ILE A 218 -2.55 8.45 -4.53
N HIS A 219 -3.34 8.17 -3.48
CA HIS A 219 -2.90 8.03 -2.09
C HIS A 219 -3.62 6.88 -1.38
N MET A 220 -3.04 6.40 -0.28
CA MET A 220 -3.65 5.38 0.58
C MET A 220 -4.29 6.04 1.79
N TYR A 221 -5.58 6.38 1.78
CA TYR A 221 -6.21 7.15 2.86
C TYR A 221 -5.84 6.69 4.27
N SER A 222 -5.85 5.37 4.53
CA SER A 222 -5.36 4.77 5.79
C SER A 222 -4.23 3.78 5.57
N ILE A 223 -3.24 3.84 6.46
CA ILE A 223 -2.12 2.88 6.58
C ILE A 223 -2.09 2.19 7.96
N ALA A 224 -3.07 2.46 8.83
CA ALA A 224 -3.08 1.96 10.22
C ALA A 224 -3.20 0.42 10.31
N TRP A 225 -3.82 -0.20 9.30
CA TRP A 225 -3.94 -1.65 9.16
C TRP A 225 -2.60 -2.33 8.86
N SER A 226 -1.61 -1.60 8.33
CA SER A 226 -0.33 -2.16 7.94
C SER A 226 0.54 -2.46 9.15
N THR A 227 1.09 -3.68 9.20
CA THR A 227 2.12 -4.07 10.19
C THR A 227 3.50 -3.53 9.83
N ASN A 228 3.72 -3.10 8.57
CA ASN A 228 4.96 -2.48 8.11
C ASN A 228 4.64 -1.34 7.12
N PRO A 229 4.33 -0.13 7.62
CA PRO A 229 4.05 1.03 6.79
C PRO A 229 5.16 1.38 5.79
N ALA A 230 6.43 1.15 6.13
CA ALA A 230 7.56 1.42 5.24
C ALA A 230 7.54 0.55 3.98
N SER A 231 7.39 -0.77 4.15
CA SER A 231 7.26 -1.70 3.03
C SER A 231 6.00 -1.42 2.21
N THR A 232 4.90 -1.07 2.90
CA THR A 232 3.63 -0.75 2.26
C THR A 232 3.76 0.48 1.36
N LEU A 233 4.14 1.63 1.92
CA LEU A 233 4.30 2.88 1.17
C LEU A 233 5.29 2.72 0.01
N SER A 234 6.42 2.02 0.22
CA SER A 234 7.40 1.74 -0.83
C SER A 234 6.81 0.90 -1.96
N SER A 235 6.05 -0.15 -1.63
CA SER A 235 5.36 -0.99 -2.63
C SER A 235 4.37 -0.17 -3.47
N PHE A 236 3.60 0.72 -2.84
CA PHE A 236 2.64 1.55 -3.54
C PHE A 236 3.31 2.61 -4.41
N ALA A 237 4.33 3.29 -3.91
CA ALA A 237 5.14 4.20 -4.71
C ALA A 237 5.71 3.51 -5.97
N GLY A 238 6.25 2.28 -5.81
CA GLY A 238 6.72 1.47 -6.93
C GLY A 238 5.62 1.12 -7.93
N LYS A 239 4.42 0.77 -7.47
CA LYS A 239 3.26 0.54 -8.36
C LYS A 239 2.88 1.80 -9.14
N VAL A 240 2.87 2.97 -8.49
CA VAL A 240 2.61 4.24 -9.18
C VAL A 240 3.67 4.49 -10.25
N ALA A 241 4.96 4.31 -9.93
CA ALA A 241 6.04 4.46 -10.90
C ALA A 241 5.93 3.53 -12.12
N LEU A 242 5.52 2.27 -11.90
CA LEU A 242 5.24 1.33 -13.00
C LEU A 242 4.09 1.81 -13.88
N TRP A 243 3.00 2.30 -13.29
CA TRP A 243 1.86 2.82 -14.04
C TRP A 243 2.18 4.11 -14.78
N GLN A 244 3.01 5.00 -14.22
CA GLN A 244 3.52 6.17 -14.94
C GLN A 244 4.26 5.75 -16.21
N THR A 245 5.14 4.74 -16.09
CA THR A 245 5.90 4.20 -17.23
C THR A 245 4.96 3.59 -18.28
N GLN A 246 3.97 2.81 -17.85
CA GLN A 246 3.00 2.17 -18.73
C GLN A 246 2.11 3.18 -19.46
N LEU A 247 1.69 4.25 -18.79
CA LEU A 247 0.81 5.27 -19.35
C LEU A 247 1.57 6.37 -20.10
N GLY A 248 2.90 6.42 -19.99
CA GLY A 248 3.72 7.48 -20.57
C GLY A 248 3.39 8.89 -20.05
N THR A 249 2.79 9.00 -18.85
CA THR A 249 2.36 10.28 -18.27
C THR A 249 2.75 10.36 -16.79
N PRO A 250 3.23 11.52 -16.30
CA PRO A 250 3.46 11.72 -14.87
C PRO A 250 2.17 11.57 -14.06
N LYS A 251 2.28 10.96 -12.87
CA LYS A 251 1.21 10.73 -11.91
C LYS A 251 1.71 11.02 -10.51
N ALA A 252 0.95 11.79 -9.74
CA ALA A 252 1.29 12.14 -8.38
C ALA A 252 1.29 10.90 -7.49
N TRP A 253 2.41 10.67 -6.80
CA TRP A 253 2.43 9.84 -5.60
C TRP A 253 2.26 10.74 -4.37
N VAL A 254 1.11 10.61 -3.71
CA VAL A 254 0.81 11.34 -2.48
C VAL A 254 0.89 10.34 -1.32
N ALA A 255 1.96 10.42 -0.54
CA ALA A 255 2.20 9.48 0.55
C ALA A 255 1.38 9.85 1.79
N THR A 256 0.74 8.85 2.38
CA THR A 256 -0.04 9.04 3.61
C THR A 256 0.80 8.83 4.86
N VAL A 257 0.59 9.67 5.86
CA VAL A 257 1.14 9.53 7.22
C VAL A 257 0.02 9.55 8.26
N MET A 258 0.17 8.82 9.37
CA MET A 258 -0.86 8.70 10.40
C MET A 258 -0.25 8.70 11.80
N PRO A 259 -0.81 9.46 12.77
CA PRO A 259 -0.28 9.49 14.13
C PRO A 259 -0.62 8.24 14.94
N GLY A 260 -1.64 7.51 14.50
CA GLY A 260 -2.21 6.30 15.08
C GLY A 260 -3.67 6.17 14.64
N TYR A 261 -4.41 5.29 15.29
CA TYR A 261 -5.80 5.00 14.96
C TYR A 261 -6.49 4.29 16.14
N ASP A 262 -7.75 4.62 16.41
CA ASP A 262 -8.57 3.91 17.39
C ASP A 262 -10.05 4.07 17.02
N ASP A 263 -10.66 3.01 16.49
CA ASP A 263 -12.09 2.99 16.14
C ASP A 263 -12.91 2.12 17.10
N ARG A 264 -12.40 1.79 18.28
CA ARG A 264 -13.10 0.90 19.24
C ARG A 264 -14.43 1.46 19.74
N THR A 265 -14.62 2.78 19.69
CA THR A 265 -15.89 3.44 20.05
C THR A 265 -16.96 3.33 18.96
N THR A 266 -16.61 2.90 17.75
CA THR A 266 -17.55 2.81 16.62
C THR A 266 -18.48 1.60 16.67
N GLY A 267 -18.14 0.58 17.45
CA GLY A 267 -18.84 -0.72 17.44
C GLY A 267 -18.58 -1.58 16.20
N ARG A 268 -17.57 -1.23 15.37
CA ARG A 268 -17.19 -2.04 14.21
C ARG A 268 -16.72 -3.45 14.65
N PRO A 269 -17.10 -4.54 13.96
CA PRO A 269 -16.74 -5.91 14.34
C PRO A 269 -15.22 -6.18 14.40
N ASN A 270 -14.45 -5.48 13.56
CA ASN A 270 -13.01 -5.59 13.47
C ASN A 270 -12.31 -4.32 13.97
N ALA A 271 -12.94 -3.61 14.91
CA ALA A 271 -12.34 -2.41 15.48
C ALA A 271 -10.97 -2.73 16.10
N PHE A 272 -10.00 -1.87 15.87
CA PHE A 272 -8.63 -2.07 16.30
C PHE A 272 -7.98 -0.76 16.72
N ILE A 273 -6.88 -0.90 17.44
CA ILE A 273 -6.04 0.23 17.83
C ILE A 273 -4.67 0.11 17.16
N ARG A 274 -4.23 1.23 16.61
CA ARG A 274 -2.83 1.49 16.28
C ARG A 274 -2.30 2.51 17.29
N ASP A 275 -1.59 1.99 18.30
CA ASP A 275 -0.96 2.82 19.32
C ASP A 275 -0.06 3.87 18.67
N ARG A 276 -0.15 5.11 19.14
CA ARG A 276 0.68 6.21 18.66
C ARG A 276 2.15 6.09 19.11
N GLN A 277 2.42 5.21 20.08
CA GLN A 277 3.73 4.89 20.66
C GLN A 277 4.46 6.16 21.09
N ASP A 278 3.74 7.03 21.80
CA ASP A 278 4.23 8.34 22.23
C ASP A 278 4.81 9.20 21.08
N GLY A 279 4.26 9.06 19.87
CA GLY A 279 4.71 9.76 18.66
C GLY A 279 5.70 8.96 17.81
N GLN A 280 6.27 7.85 18.31
CA GLN A 280 7.20 7.03 17.54
C GLN A 280 6.55 6.43 16.29
N TYR A 281 5.29 5.97 16.39
CA TYR A 281 4.55 5.48 15.23
C TYR A 281 4.42 6.58 14.18
N TYR A 282 4.01 7.79 14.58
CA TYR A 282 3.86 8.91 13.65
C TYR A 282 5.16 9.23 12.91
N THR A 283 6.25 9.42 13.66
CA THR A 283 7.59 9.69 13.12
C THR A 283 8.04 8.57 12.16
N SER A 284 7.74 7.31 12.47
CA SER A 284 8.07 6.17 11.59
C SER A 284 7.31 6.23 10.26
N THR A 285 6.03 6.64 10.28
CA THR A 285 5.24 6.80 9.04
C THR A 285 5.75 7.96 8.20
N TRP A 286 6.16 9.07 8.81
CA TRP A 286 6.79 10.19 8.10
C TRP A 286 8.12 9.80 7.46
N ASN A 287 8.99 9.12 8.20
CA ASN A 287 10.27 8.64 7.66
C ASN A 287 10.06 7.67 6.50
N ALA A 288 9.10 6.75 6.63
CA ALA A 288 8.69 5.85 5.57
C ALA A 288 8.16 6.60 4.34
N ALA A 289 7.27 7.57 4.53
CA ALA A 289 6.72 8.39 3.46
C ALA A 289 7.84 9.15 2.73
N MET A 290 8.70 9.88 3.45
CA MET A 290 9.81 10.64 2.87
C MET A 290 10.78 9.75 2.07
N ALA A 291 11.04 8.52 2.53
CA ALA A 291 11.89 7.56 1.83
C ALA A 291 11.36 7.16 0.44
N THR A 292 10.05 7.27 0.21
CA THR A 292 9.45 7.04 -1.12
C THR A 292 9.60 8.21 -2.08
N SER A 293 10.24 9.31 -1.67
CA SER A 293 10.37 10.55 -2.44
C SER A 293 9.03 11.05 -3.04
N PRO A 294 7.97 11.20 -2.23
CA PRO A 294 6.64 11.49 -2.74
C PRO A 294 6.55 12.90 -3.28
N ASP A 295 5.56 13.13 -4.15
CA ASP A 295 5.24 14.47 -4.60
C ASP A 295 4.74 15.31 -3.43
N TRP A 296 3.73 14.79 -2.72
CA TRP A 296 3.14 15.39 -1.53
C TRP A 296 3.01 14.39 -0.41
N ILE A 297 2.89 14.90 0.82
CA ILE A 297 2.47 14.10 1.97
C ILE A 297 1.07 14.54 2.38
N VAL A 298 0.19 13.58 2.65
CA VAL A 298 -1.13 13.83 3.26
C VAL A 298 -1.21 13.17 4.63
N ILE A 299 -1.67 13.93 5.61
CA ILE A 299 -1.87 13.48 6.98
C ILE A 299 -3.32 13.01 7.11
N THR A 300 -3.48 11.75 7.54
CA THR A 300 -4.77 11.22 8.00
C THR A 300 -4.70 11.14 9.52
N SER A 301 -5.17 12.16 10.25
CA SER A 301 -5.93 13.33 9.79
C SER A 301 -5.66 14.58 10.65
N PHE A 302 -6.14 15.76 10.24
CA PHE A 302 -6.19 16.93 11.12
C PHE A 302 -7.09 16.62 12.32
N ASN A 303 -8.35 16.25 12.09
CA ASN A 303 -9.37 16.14 13.14
C ASN A 303 -10.42 15.03 12.95
N GLU A 304 -10.08 13.86 12.39
CA GLU A 304 -11.02 12.73 12.38
C GLU A 304 -11.06 12.06 13.76
N TRP A 305 -11.92 12.61 14.62
CA TRP A 305 -12.04 12.21 16.01
C TRP A 305 -12.68 10.83 16.19
N VAL A 306 -13.59 10.40 15.30
CA VAL A 306 -14.28 9.10 15.46
C VAL A 306 -13.32 7.92 15.29
N GLU A 307 -12.30 8.10 14.46
CA GLU A 307 -11.27 7.08 14.20
C GLU A 307 -9.98 7.31 15.01
N GLY A 308 -9.96 8.30 15.90
CA GLY A 308 -8.81 8.59 16.76
C GLY A 308 -7.51 8.90 16.00
N SER A 309 -7.61 9.42 14.77
CA SER A 309 -6.46 9.69 13.90
C SER A 309 -6.02 11.17 13.88
N GLN A 310 -6.67 12.02 14.68
CA GLN A 310 -6.44 13.46 14.73
C GLN A 310 -5.03 13.87 15.17
N ILE A 311 -4.50 14.94 14.59
CA ILE A 311 -3.36 15.70 15.13
C ILE A 311 -3.79 16.99 15.84
N GLU A 312 -5.07 17.37 15.75
CA GLU A 312 -5.68 18.48 16.49
C GLU A 312 -5.42 18.34 18.01
N PRO A 313 -5.18 19.44 18.74
CA PRO A 313 -4.90 19.37 20.16
C PRO A 313 -6.03 18.69 20.96
N SER A 314 -5.64 17.70 21.75
CA SER A 314 -6.60 16.89 22.51
C SER A 314 -6.32 16.91 24.01
N VAL A 315 -7.28 16.43 24.79
CA VAL A 315 -7.12 16.27 26.24
C VAL A 315 -5.96 15.33 26.56
N THR A 316 -5.80 14.25 25.79
CA THR A 316 -4.77 13.23 26.05
C THR A 316 -3.39 13.66 25.56
N TYR A 317 -3.32 14.30 24.39
CA TYR A 317 -2.05 14.53 23.69
C TYR A 317 -1.60 15.99 23.66
N GLY A 318 -2.43 16.94 24.10
CA GLY A 318 -2.14 18.36 24.00
C GLY A 318 -1.77 18.74 22.57
N ASP A 319 -0.79 19.62 22.40
CA ASP A 319 -0.29 20.08 21.09
C ASP A 319 0.82 19.20 20.50
N LYS A 320 1.13 18.04 21.11
CA LYS A 320 2.26 17.19 20.75
C LYS A 320 2.29 16.85 19.26
N TYR A 321 1.16 16.46 18.67
CA TYR A 321 1.11 16.04 17.27
C TYR A 321 1.18 17.20 16.28
N LEU A 322 0.70 18.40 16.65
CA LEU A 322 0.97 19.60 15.85
C LEU A 322 2.46 19.97 15.85
N ASN A 323 3.13 19.86 17.01
CA ASN A 323 4.56 20.11 17.12
C ASN A 323 5.39 19.10 16.31
N LEU A 324 5.08 17.80 16.42
CA LEU A 324 5.71 16.78 15.57
C LEU A 324 5.45 17.04 14.08
N THR A 325 4.23 17.42 13.70
CA THR A 325 3.89 17.74 12.32
C THR A 325 4.71 18.91 11.79
N ARG A 326 4.88 19.98 12.58
CA ARG A 326 5.71 21.13 12.20
C ARG A 326 7.14 20.69 11.87
N ASP A 327 7.73 19.90 12.77
CA ASP A 327 9.14 19.52 12.66
C ASP A 327 9.35 18.59 11.45
N LEU A 328 8.48 17.58 11.28
CA LEU A 328 8.54 16.62 10.17
C LEU A 328 8.15 17.24 8.82
N SER A 329 7.17 18.15 8.80
CA SER A 329 6.84 18.93 7.61
C SER A 329 8.00 19.84 7.20
N THR A 330 8.66 20.49 8.16
CA THR A 330 9.82 21.34 7.87
C THR A 330 10.95 20.51 7.30
N GLN A 331 11.21 19.32 7.86
CA GLN A 331 12.18 18.38 7.33
C GLN A 331 11.85 17.96 5.89
N PHE A 332 10.60 17.57 5.60
CA PHE A 332 10.18 17.18 4.26
C PHE A 332 10.33 18.30 3.24
N LYS A 333 9.98 19.53 3.62
CA LYS A 333 10.06 20.73 2.75
C LYS A 333 11.49 21.21 2.54
N ALA A 334 12.32 21.14 3.58
CA ALA A 334 13.72 21.53 3.54
C ALA A 334 14.59 20.51 2.80
N ALA A 335 14.16 19.24 2.75
CA ALA A 335 14.80 18.27 1.89
C ALA A 335 14.65 18.73 0.43
N SER A 336 15.75 19.15 -0.19
CA SER A 336 15.78 19.51 -1.60
C SER A 336 15.19 18.36 -2.42
N ARG A 337 14.19 18.65 -3.27
CA ARG A 337 14.00 17.84 -4.47
C ARG A 337 15.30 18.02 -5.28
N PRO A 338 16.09 16.98 -5.54
CA PRO A 338 17.25 17.16 -6.39
C PRO A 338 16.79 17.74 -7.73
N LEU A 339 17.25 18.95 -8.08
CA LEU A 339 17.07 19.59 -9.39
C LEU A 339 17.75 18.70 -10.43
N ALA A 340 17.07 17.68 -10.95
CA ALA A 340 17.64 16.70 -11.88
C ALA A 340 19.13 16.38 -11.62
N ALA A 341 19.51 16.30 -10.35
CA ALA A 341 20.80 15.84 -9.91
C ALA A 341 20.48 14.44 -9.49
N ARG A 342 20.88 13.48 -10.35
CA ARG A 342 20.88 12.04 -10.10
C ARG A 342 20.80 11.77 -8.61
N ALA A 343 19.60 11.40 -8.13
CA ALA A 343 19.48 10.85 -6.79
C ALA A 343 20.34 9.58 -6.80
N THR A 344 21.51 9.63 -6.17
CA THR A 344 22.39 8.48 -5.94
C THR A 344 21.90 7.60 -4.79
N GLY A 345 20.68 7.82 -4.29
CA GLY A 345 19.88 6.74 -3.69
C GLY A 345 19.13 6.05 -4.82
N ALA A 346 19.84 5.23 -5.58
CA ALA A 346 19.26 4.69 -6.80
C ALA A 346 18.02 3.82 -6.49
N PRO A 347 16.90 3.99 -7.24
CA PRO A 347 16.01 2.85 -7.46
C PRO A 347 16.86 1.73 -8.05
N ASP A 348 16.44 0.47 -7.95
CA ASP A 348 17.26 -0.62 -8.45
C ASP A 348 17.84 -0.31 -9.84
N TYR A 349 19.14 -0.49 -9.98
CA TYR A 349 19.85 -0.07 -11.16
C TYR A 349 20.63 -1.23 -11.74
N ASP A 350 20.66 -1.27 -13.07
CA ASP A 350 21.49 -2.20 -13.80
C ASP A 350 22.96 -1.88 -13.48
N VAL A 351 23.71 -2.93 -13.18
CA VAL A 351 25.18 -2.89 -13.14
C VAL A 351 25.70 -3.75 -14.28
N PRO A 352 26.99 -3.63 -14.67
CA PRO A 352 27.57 -4.57 -15.63
C PRO A 352 27.26 -6.00 -15.19
N ASN A 353 26.65 -6.77 -16.09
CA ASN A 353 26.24 -8.15 -15.86
C ASN A 353 25.22 -8.39 -14.73
N GLY A 354 24.44 -7.40 -14.27
CA GLY A 354 23.49 -7.63 -13.19
C GLY A 354 22.55 -6.48 -12.87
N HIS A 355 21.86 -6.61 -11.75
CA HIS A 355 20.94 -5.61 -11.24
C HIS A 355 21.05 -5.50 -9.72
N PHE A 356 21.18 -4.28 -9.22
CA PHE A 356 21.34 -3.99 -7.81
C PHE A 356 20.02 -3.54 -7.18
N PHE A 357 19.50 -4.31 -6.24
CA PHE A 357 18.18 -4.12 -5.64
C PHE A 357 18.24 -3.41 -4.29
N THR A 358 17.51 -2.31 -4.11
CA THR A 358 17.53 -1.51 -2.88
C THR A 358 16.29 -1.67 -2.00
N GLN A 359 15.21 -2.31 -2.46
CA GLN A 359 13.93 -2.38 -1.73
C GLN A 359 13.96 -3.17 -0.44
N THR A 360 14.86 -4.15 -0.30
CA THR A 360 14.95 -5.05 0.86
C THR A 360 16.07 -4.65 1.83
N SER A 361 16.71 -3.49 1.62
CA SER A 361 17.81 -3.00 2.45
C SER A 361 17.41 -2.64 3.89
N GLY A 362 16.12 -2.37 4.14
CA GLY A 362 15.59 -2.04 5.48
C GLY A 362 16.20 -0.79 6.14
N ARG A 363 17.15 -0.12 5.47
CA ARG A 363 17.87 1.07 5.91
C ARG A 363 17.98 1.98 4.70
N GLY A 364 17.37 3.17 4.75
CA GLY A 364 17.64 4.19 3.74
C GLY A 364 19.15 4.47 3.67
N GLY A 365 19.71 4.65 2.46
CA GLY A 365 21.14 5.02 2.30
C GLY A 365 21.95 4.33 1.20
N GLY A 366 21.36 3.86 0.10
CA GLY A 366 22.13 3.36 -1.07
C GLY A 366 22.76 1.98 -0.90
N THR A 367 22.28 1.19 0.07
CA THR A 367 22.65 -0.22 0.23
C THR A 367 21.57 -1.13 -0.35
N GLY A 368 21.93 -2.37 -0.67
CA GLY A 368 21.05 -3.31 -1.36
C GLY A 368 21.68 -4.68 -1.59
N PHE A 369 21.09 -5.46 -2.48
CA PHE A 369 21.57 -6.77 -2.88
C PHE A 369 21.75 -6.85 -4.38
N LEU A 370 22.95 -7.20 -4.81
CA LEU A 370 23.27 -7.44 -6.21
C LEU A 370 22.78 -8.83 -6.64
N VAL A 371 22.02 -8.90 -7.73
CA VAL A 371 21.83 -10.14 -8.50
C VAL A 371 22.54 -9.97 -9.84
N SER A 372 23.68 -10.66 -10.01
CA SER A 372 24.50 -10.52 -11.22
C SER A 372 24.76 -11.85 -11.92
N ASN A 373 25.56 -11.79 -12.99
CA ASN A 373 26.19 -12.91 -13.69
C ASN A 373 27.69 -13.03 -13.35
N ASP A 374 28.17 -12.28 -12.35
CA ASP A 374 29.60 -12.20 -12.03
C ASP A 374 30.19 -13.56 -11.64
N GLY A 375 31.47 -13.76 -11.97
CA GLY A 375 32.17 -15.01 -11.68
C GLY A 375 31.65 -16.22 -12.46
N GLY A 376 30.94 -15.99 -13.58
CA GLY A 376 30.33 -17.07 -14.38
C GLY A 376 29.06 -17.66 -13.76
N ILE A 377 28.52 -17.04 -12.71
CA ILE A 377 27.33 -17.50 -11.99
C ILE A 377 26.14 -16.66 -12.46
N ARG A 378 25.34 -17.21 -13.36
CA ARG A 378 24.36 -16.44 -14.16
C ARG A 378 23.03 -16.16 -13.46
N PHE A 379 23.04 -15.73 -12.20
CA PHE A 379 21.81 -15.52 -11.44
C PHE A 379 20.89 -14.43 -12.00
N TRP A 380 21.45 -13.41 -12.66
CA TRP A 380 20.65 -12.38 -13.31
C TRP A 380 19.87 -12.92 -14.51
N ASP A 381 20.53 -13.70 -15.37
CA ASP A 381 19.85 -14.35 -16.51
C ASP A 381 18.83 -15.39 -16.03
N GLU A 382 19.21 -16.17 -15.02
CA GLU A 382 18.37 -17.22 -14.47
C GLU A 382 17.14 -16.66 -13.75
N LEU A 383 17.22 -15.47 -13.17
CA LEU A 383 16.05 -14.80 -12.59
C LEU A 383 14.96 -14.60 -13.64
N SER A 384 15.33 -14.16 -14.85
CA SER A 384 14.39 -14.01 -15.97
C SER A 384 13.80 -15.36 -16.38
N ARG A 385 14.64 -16.40 -16.51
CA ARG A 385 14.20 -17.76 -16.85
C ARG A 385 13.24 -18.35 -15.80
N LEU A 386 13.45 -18.01 -14.53
CA LEU A 386 12.63 -18.46 -13.40
C LEU A 386 11.35 -17.64 -13.21
N GLY A 387 11.02 -16.71 -14.12
CA GLY A 387 9.79 -15.91 -14.09
C GLY A 387 9.94 -14.54 -13.42
N GLY A 388 11.17 -14.06 -13.25
CA GLY A 388 11.49 -12.73 -12.74
C GLY A 388 11.07 -12.51 -11.29
N LEU A 389 10.97 -11.24 -10.89
CA LEU A 389 10.55 -10.84 -9.54
C LEU A 389 9.12 -11.26 -9.21
N GLN A 390 8.25 -11.46 -10.21
CA GLN A 390 6.90 -11.94 -9.98
C GLN A 390 6.92 -13.36 -9.38
N ALA A 391 7.80 -14.22 -9.89
CA ALA A 391 7.95 -15.60 -9.42
C ALA A 391 8.88 -15.71 -8.21
N MET A 392 9.97 -14.96 -8.17
CA MET A 392 11.03 -15.11 -7.15
C MET A 392 10.98 -14.08 -6.02
N GLY A 393 10.29 -12.95 -6.21
CA GLY A 393 10.35 -11.80 -5.30
C GLY A 393 11.70 -11.09 -5.36
N TYR A 394 11.90 -10.10 -4.48
CA TYR A 394 13.16 -9.35 -4.39
C TYR A 394 14.27 -10.18 -3.72
N PRO A 395 15.56 -9.92 -4.02
CA PRO A 395 16.64 -10.54 -3.26
C PRO A 395 16.61 -10.09 -1.80
N ILE A 396 16.84 -11.01 -0.87
CA ILE A 396 16.90 -10.72 0.57
C ILE A 396 18.29 -11.02 1.14
N SER A 397 19.24 -11.41 0.28
CA SER A 397 20.61 -11.72 0.67
C SER A 397 21.60 -11.43 -0.46
N ARG A 398 22.86 -11.27 -0.07
CA ARG A 398 24.03 -11.38 -0.94
C ARG A 398 24.23 -12.85 -1.31
N ARG A 399 25.06 -13.13 -2.31
CA ARG A 399 25.48 -14.51 -2.59
C ARG A 399 26.25 -15.07 -1.40
N PHE A 400 26.00 -16.33 -1.06
CA PHE A 400 26.72 -17.05 -0.02
C PHE A 400 26.95 -18.51 -0.41
N SER A 401 27.81 -19.21 0.32
CA SER A 401 28.07 -20.63 0.12
C SER A 401 27.13 -21.46 0.99
N TRP A 402 26.52 -22.47 0.40
CA TRP A 402 25.70 -23.45 1.11
C TRP A 402 25.97 -24.83 0.52
N ASP A 403 26.47 -25.74 1.36
CA ASP A 403 26.83 -27.12 0.98
C ASP A 403 27.72 -27.19 -0.28
N GLY A 404 28.67 -26.25 -0.38
CA GLY A 404 29.61 -26.16 -1.51
C GLY A 404 29.06 -25.50 -2.77
N PHE A 405 27.80 -25.06 -2.77
CA PHE A 405 27.20 -24.33 -3.88
C PHE A 405 27.05 -22.84 -3.57
N VAL A 406 27.19 -22.00 -4.60
CA VAL A 406 26.83 -20.59 -4.49
C VAL A 406 25.32 -20.47 -4.57
N VAL A 407 24.73 -19.80 -3.58
CA VAL A 407 23.29 -19.57 -3.45
C VAL A 407 22.99 -18.10 -3.24
N GLN A 408 21.75 -17.71 -3.51
CA GLN A 408 21.21 -16.41 -3.15
C GLN A 408 19.73 -16.56 -2.77
N ALA A 409 19.35 -16.06 -1.60
CA ALA A 409 17.97 -16.04 -1.16
C ALA A 409 17.21 -14.84 -1.78
N MET A 410 16.06 -15.15 -2.35
CA MET A 410 15.01 -14.23 -2.78
C MET A 410 13.81 -14.41 -1.86
N GLN A 411 12.88 -13.45 -1.79
CA GLN A 411 11.71 -13.54 -0.90
C GLN A 411 10.95 -14.86 -1.09
N LYS A 412 10.69 -15.28 -2.33
CA LYS A 412 9.85 -16.46 -2.62
C LYS A 412 10.62 -17.78 -2.73
N GLY A 413 11.94 -17.76 -2.73
CA GLY A 413 12.76 -18.97 -2.83
C GLY A 413 14.26 -18.69 -2.90
N VAL A 414 15.07 -19.75 -2.81
CA VAL A 414 16.53 -19.65 -2.84
C VAL A 414 17.05 -20.22 -4.15
N VAL A 415 17.80 -19.42 -4.91
CA VAL A 415 18.47 -19.87 -6.14
C VAL A 415 19.84 -20.46 -5.77
N GLN A 416 20.17 -21.60 -6.38
CA GLN A 416 21.43 -22.31 -6.22
C GLN A 416 22.08 -22.52 -7.59
N TRP A 417 23.32 -22.08 -7.75
CA TRP A 417 24.07 -22.29 -8.98
C TRP A 417 24.55 -23.73 -9.10
N ARG A 418 24.34 -24.34 -10.26
CA ARG A 418 24.80 -25.70 -10.57
C ARG A 418 25.82 -25.63 -11.72
N PRO A 419 27.12 -25.56 -11.41
CA PRO A 419 28.16 -25.37 -12.43
C PRO A 419 28.16 -26.46 -13.49
N GLU A 420 27.87 -27.70 -13.11
CA GLU A 420 27.78 -28.85 -14.01
C GLU A 420 26.63 -28.75 -15.03
N ALA A 421 25.58 -28.00 -14.69
CA ALA A 421 24.41 -27.80 -15.54
C ALA A 421 24.39 -26.41 -16.21
N GLY A 422 25.33 -25.53 -15.86
CA GLY A 422 25.42 -24.15 -16.32
C GLY A 422 24.17 -23.31 -16.04
N ARG A 423 23.40 -23.63 -14.98
CA ARG A 423 22.11 -22.97 -14.67
C ARG A 423 21.80 -22.98 -13.17
N ALA A 424 20.79 -22.20 -12.76
CA ALA A 424 20.32 -22.16 -11.38
C ALA A 424 19.14 -23.10 -11.14
N TYR A 425 19.09 -23.70 -9.96
CA TYR A 425 17.99 -24.51 -9.45
C TYR A 425 17.45 -23.93 -8.15
N LEU A 426 16.19 -24.18 -7.86
CA LEU A 426 15.58 -23.73 -6.61
C LEU A 426 15.82 -24.76 -5.50
N VAL A 427 16.41 -24.29 -4.39
CA VAL A 427 16.59 -25.10 -3.18
C VAL A 427 15.22 -25.48 -2.63
N ASN A 428 15.09 -26.73 -2.19
CA ASN A 428 13.95 -27.16 -1.39
C ASN A 428 14.09 -26.61 0.03
N VAL A 429 13.84 -25.30 0.19
CA VAL A 429 14.10 -24.57 1.44
C VAL A 429 13.38 -25.19 2.64
N PHE A 430 12.22 -25.80 2.44
CA PHE A 430 11.53 -26.50 3.52
C PHE A 430 12.20 -27.82 3.90
N ASP A 431 12.76 -28.57 2.95
CA ASP A 431 13.53 -29.78 3.28
C ASP A 431 14.79 -29.38 4.08
N GLN A 432 15.41 -28.26 3.73
CA GLN A 432 16.54 -27.69 4.47
C GLN A 432 16.16 -27.24 5.88
N MET A 433 15.00 -26.62 6.07
CA MET A 433 14.50 -26.27 7.40
C MET A 433 14.23 -27.51 8.26
N SER A 434 13.71 -28.60 7.69
CA SER A 434 13.59 -29.88 8.40
C SER A 434 14.95 -30.42 8.82
N ALA A 435 15.93 -30.43 7.91
CA ALA A 435 17.29 -30.86 8.22
C ALA A 435 17.95 -30.00 9.33
N ALA A 436 17.59 -28.71 9.41
CA ALA A 436 18.02 -27.78 10.45
C ALA A 436 17.19 -27.88 11.75
N GLY A 437 16.31 -28.87 11.90
CA GLY A 437 15.52 -29.11 13.11
C GLY A 437 14.40 -28.08 13.36
N LYS A 438 13.94 -27.38 12.32
CA LYS A 438 12.97 -26.26 12.45
C LYS A 438 11.51 -26.71 12.42
N ASP A 439 11.22 -28.00 12.35
CA ASP A 439 9.86 -28.50 12.16
C ASP A 439 8.90 -28.17 13.31
N GLU A 440 9.36 -28.17 14.57
CA GLU A 440 8.52 -27.74 15.70
C GLU A 440 8.22 -26.24 15.66
N TRP A 441 9.20 -25.43 15.27
CA TRP A 441 9.00 -23.99 15.11
C TRP A 441 8.08 -23.68 13.94
N LEU A 442 8.25 -24.36 12.81
CA LEU A 442 7.37 -24.26 11.65
C LEU A 442 5.92 -24.63 12.00
N LEU A 443 5.73 -25.69 12.77
CA LEU A 443 4.40 -26.12 13.22
C LEU A 443 3.78 -25.08 14.17
N GLY A 444 4.49 -24.69 15.22
CA GLY A 444 3.95 -23.83 16.27
C GLY A 444 3.83 -22.35 15.89
N ALA A 445 4.83 -21.79 15.21
CA ALA A 445 4.90 -20.36 14.92
C ALA A 445 4.35 -19.97 13.53
N LYS A 446 4.33 -20.91 12.58
CA LYS A 446 3.96 -20.64 11.19
C LYS A 446 2.79 -21.47 10.68
N SER A 447 2.24 -22.37 11.49
CA SER A 447 1.17 -23.30 11.09
C SER A 447 1.52 -24.07 9.82
N VAL A 448 2.78 -24.52 9.76
CA VAL A 448 3.31 -25.33 8.66
C VAL A 448 3.36 -26.79 9.13
N PRO A 449 2.58 -27.69 8.51
CA PRO A 449 2.59 -29.10 8.87
C PRO A 449 3.97 -29.74 8.84
N LYS A 450 4.16 -30.80 9.64
CA LYS A 450 5.35 -31.63 9.57
C LYS A 450 5.39 -32.39 8.23
N PRO A 451 6.58 -32.63 7.66
CA PRO A 451 6.69 -33.43 6.46
C PRO A 451 6.29 -34.88 6.76
N LEU A 452 5.77 -35.56 5.76
CA LEU A 452 5.56 -37.00 5.79
C LEU A 452 6.91 -37.71 5.93
N GLY A 453 6.93 -38.79 6.70
CA GLY A 453 8.12 -39.60 6.89
C GLY A 453 8.56 -40.32 5.60
N PRO A 454 9.79 -40.85 5.57
CA PRO A 454 10.36 -41.51 4.41
C PRO A 454 9.56 -42.73 3.93
N GLU A 455 8.76 -43.34 4.81
CA GLU A 455 7.87 -44.45 4.49
C GLU A 455 6.80 -44.10 3.45
N PHE A 456 6.44 -42.83 3.30
CA PHE A 456 5.42 -42.42 2.33
C PHE A 456 5.87 -42.66 0.88
N ASP A 457 7.16 -42.50 0.59
CA ASP A 457 7.73 -42.70 -0.76
C ASP A 457 8.41 -44.07 -0.91
N ALA A 458 8.52 -44.85 0.17
CA ALA A 458 9.30 -46.07 0.20
C ALA A 458 8.85 -47.07 -0.88
N GLY A 459 9.83 -47.52 -1.68
CA GLY A 459 9.62 -48.51 -2.74
C GLY A 459 8.90 -48.01 -4.00
N ARG A 460 8.54 -46.72 -4.07
CA ARG A 460 7.83 -46.16 -5.24
C ARG A 460 8.82 -45.67 -6.31
N PRO A 461 8.59 -45.98 -7.59
CA PRO A 461 9.23 -45.28 -8.69
C PRO A 461 8.98 -43.77 -8.62
N TRP A 462 9.86 -42.96 -9.22
CA TRP A 462 9.74 -41.50 -9.21
C TRP A 462 8.40 -41.00 -9.76
N ALA A 463 7.91 -41.57 -10.86
CA ALA A 463 6.63 -41.17 -11.45
C ALA A 463 5.45 -41.42 -10.49
N GLU A 464 5.45 -42.57 -9.81
CA GLU A 464 4.44 -42.91 -8.81
C GLU A 464 4.55 -42.04 -7.56
N THR A 465 5.77 -41.69 -7.16
CA THR A 465 6.05 -40.75 -6.06
C THR A 465 5.44 -39.38 -6.36
N VAL A 466 5.70 -38.84 -7.56
CA VAL A 466 5.11 -37.56 -8.01
C VAL A 466 3.60 -37.61 -7.97
N GLN A 467 2.98 -38.66 -8.52
CA GLN A 467 1.52 -38.81 -8.52
C GLN A 467 0.96 -38.89 -7.10
N ALA A 468 1.56 -39.70 -6.23
CA ALA A 468 1.12 -39.86 -4.85
C ALA A 468 1.27 -38.57 -4.03
N ARG A 469 2.34 -37.81 -4.25
CA ARG A 469 2.58 -36.52 -3.59
C ARG A 469 1.57 -35.47 -4.09
N LEU A 470 1.29 -35.41 -5.39
CA LEU A 470 0.27 -34.50 -5.94
C LEU A 470 -1.15 -34.85 -5.49
N ALA A 471 -1.46 -36.14 -5.27
CA ALA A 471 -2.74 -36.59 -4.73
C ALA A 471 -3.02 -36.07 -3.31
N LEU A 472 -2.00 -35.66 -2.54
CA LEU A 472 -2.20 -35.01 -1.24
C LEU A 472 -3.02 -33.71 -1.34
N LEU A 473 -3.00 -33.04 -2.49
CA LEU A 473 -3.79 -31.84 -2.76
C LEU A 473 -5.30 -32.14 -2.87
N ASP A 474 -5.70 -33.38 -3.13
CA ASP A 474 -7.11 -33.76 -3.31
C ASP A 474 -7.94 -33.59 -2.03
N ALA A 475 -7.28 -33.57 -0.87
CA ALA A 475 -7.90 -33.27 0.41
C ALA A 475 -8.47 -31.83 0.48
N ASN A 476 -8.03 -30.92 -0.39
CA ASN A 476 -8.55 -29.55 -0.43
C ASN A 476 -8.57 -28.97 -1.86
N SER A 477 -9.77 -28.86 -2.43
CA SER A 477 -9.95 -28.42 -3.81
C SER A 477 -9.46 -26.98 -4.08
N ALA A 478 -9.51 -26.08 -3.09
CA ALA A 478 -9.06 -24.70 -3.26
C ALA A 478 -7.53 -24.61 -3.30
N ILE A 479 -6.85 -25.33 -2.39
CA ILE A 479 -5.40 -25.49 -2.38
C ILE A 479 -4.93 -26.15 -3.69
N LYS A 480 -5.60 -27.22 -4.13
CA LYS A 480 -5.30 -27.89 -5.41
C LYS A 480 -5.41 -26.93 -6.60
N ARG A 481 -6.52 -26.17 -6.69
CA ARG A 481 -6.70 -25.16 -7.75
C ARG A 481 -5.59 -24.12 -7.73
N ARG A 482 -5.17 -23.65 -6.55
CA ARG A 482 -4.10 -22.66 -6.43
C ARG A 482 -2.75 -23.21 -6.89
N TYR A 483 -2.42 -24.44 -6.51
CA TYR A 483 -1.21 -25.12 -6.97
C TYR A 483 -1.20 -25.25 -8.50
N LEU A 484 -2.29 -25.77 -9.08
CA LEU A 484 -2.39 -25.98 -10.53
C LEU A 484 -2.42 -24.68 -11.34
N ALA A 485 -2.92 -23.58 -10.77
CA ALA A 485 -2.88 -22.26 -11.40
C ALA A 485 -1.48 -21.61 -11.36
N THR A 486 -0.54 -22.18 -10.62
CA THR A 486 0.83 -21.67 -10.57
C THR A 486 1.62 -22.20 -11.77
N ARG A 487 2.13 -21.28 -12.59
CA ARG A 487 3.00 -21.63 -13.72
C ARG A 487 4.22 -22.42 -13.19
N ASP A 488 4.46 -23.56 -13.82
CA ASP A 488 5.55 -24.49 -13.46
C ASP A 488 5.60 -24.81 -11.96
N ALA A 489 4.43 -25.07 -11.34
CA ALA A 489 4.28 -25.26 -9.90
C ALA A 489 5.27 -26.25 -9.28
N MET A 490 5.56 -27.36 -9.97
CA MET A 490 6.54 -28.35 -9.49
C MET A 490 7.97 -27.77 -9.41
N THR A 491 8.32 -26.84 -10.29
CA THR A 491 9.61 -26.14 -10.25
C THR A 491 9.59 -25.04 -9.19
N SER A 492 8.57 -24.18 -9.18
CA SER A 492 8.51 -22.97 -8.34
C SER A 492 8.12 -23.25 -6.89
N LEU A 493 7.16 -24.14 -6.65
CA LEU A 493 6.67 -24.49 -5.31
C LEU A 493 7.16 -25.86 -4.82
N GLY A 494 7.44 -26.78 -5.75
CA GLY A 494 7.83 -28.16 -5.43
C GLY A 494 6.64 -29.06 -5.06
N LEU A 495 6.93 -30.35 -4.84
CA LEU A 495 5.90 -31.33 -4.48
C LEU A 495 5.37 -31.11 -3.06
N PRO A 496 4.11 -31.50 -2.78
CA PRO A 496 3.60 -31.54 -1.41
C PRO A 496 4.40 -32.49 -0.53
N THR A 497 4.87 -31.99 0.61
CA THR A 497 5.64 -32.78 1.57
C THR A 497 4.81 -33.19 2.78
N SER A 498 3.66 -32.56 3.02
CA SER A 498 2.72 -32.90 4.09
C SER A 498 1.32 -33.24 3.56
N ARG A 499 0.48 -33.79 4.44
CA ARG A 499 -0.98 -33.75 4.24
C ARG A 499 -1.50 -32.33 4.43
N VAL A 500 -2.71 -32.05 3.94
CA VAL A 500 -3.45 -30.86 4.35
C VAL A 500 -3.85 -31.03 5.82
N GLU A 501 -3.53 -30.06 6.65
CA GLU A 501 -3.95 -30.02 8.06
C GLU A 501 -4.85 -28.81 8.34
N ASP A 502 -5.76 -28.96 9.30
CA ASP A 502 -6.66 -27.90 9.78
C ASP A 502 -6.10 -27.30 11.08
N PHE A 503 -5.72 -26.02 11.03
CA PHE A 503 -5.22 -25.26 12.19
C PHE A 503 -6.33 -24.47 12.88
N GLY A 504 -7.59 -24.85 12.66
CA GLY A 504 -8.78 -24.18 13.19
C GLY A 504 -9.23 -23.04 12.29
N ASN A 505 -8.41 -21.99 12.15
CA ASN A 505 -8.73 -20.79 11.36
C ASN A 505 -8.31 -20.88 9.88
N HIS A 506 -7.50 -21.86 9.49
CA HIS A 506 -7.10 -22.10 8.11
C HIS A 506 -6.70 -23.57 7.88
N TYR A 507 -6.76 -24.01 6.63
CA TYR A 507 -6.09 -25.22 6.16
C TYR A 507 -4.69 -24.87 5.66
N SER A 508 -3.73 -25.74 5.88
CA SER A 508 -2.33 -25.55 5.45
C SER A 508 -1.76 -26.81 4.84
N ILE A 509 -0.96 -26.68 3.78
CA ILE A 509 -0.14 -27.76 3.23
C ILE A 509 1.28 -27.25 2.99
N ARG A 510 2.26 -28.06 3.39
CA ARG A 510 3.68 -27.83 3.12
C ARG A 510 4.06 -28.40 1.76
N LEU A 511 4.81 -27.61 1.00
CA LEU A 511 5.49 -28.04 -0.23
C LEU A 511 7.01 -27.96 -0.01
N GLN A 512 7.80 -28.46 -0.95
CA GLN A 512 9.27 -28.41 -0.84
C GLN A 512 9.83 -26.98 -0.79
N ARG A 513 9.13 -25.99 -1.36
CA ARG A 513 9.61 -24.60 -1.48
C ARG A 513 8.65 -23.52 -0.98
N ALA A 514 7.42 -23.88 -0.66
CA ALA A 514 6.39 -22.93 -0.24
C ALA A 514 5.35 -23.59 0.67
N VAL A 515 4.43 -22.80 1.20
CA VAL A 515 3.26 -23.29 1.94
C VAL A 515 2.03 -22.68 1.31
N ILE A 516 0.98 -23.49 1.10
CA ILE A 516 -0.31 -23.00 0.62
C ILE A 516 -1.30 -23.06 1.78
N GLN A 517 -1.95 -21.94 2.05
CA GLN A 517 -2.95 -21.82 3.12
C GLN A 517 -4.28 -21.38 2.54
N GLN A 518 -5.36 -22.06 2.91
CA GLN A 518 -6.74 -21.60 2.67
C GLN A 518 -7.36 -21.12 3.98
N TRP A 519 -7.71 -19.85 4.04
CA TRP A 519 -8.29 -19.25 5.24
C TRP A 519 -9.76 -19.61 5.42
N LYS A 520 -10.18 -19.96 6.63
CA LYS A 520 -11.57 -20.31 7.00
C LYS A 520 -12.30 -19.14 7.68
N ILE A 521 -11.56 -18.12 8.06
CA ILE A 521 -12.04 -16.86 8.62
C ILE A 521 -11.32 -15.70 7.94
N ASP A 522 -11.83 -14.49 8.11
CA ASP A 522 -11.15 -13.29 7.67
C ASP A 522 -9.97 -12.99 8.62
N VAL A 523 -8.81 -12.70 8.03
CA VAL A 523 -7.60 -12.21 8.70
C VAL A 523 -7.04 -11.01 7.93
N PRO A 524 -6.18 -10.16 8.52
CA PRO A 524 -5.75 -8.90 7.91
C PRO A 524 -5.14 -9.02 6.50
N TRP A 525 -4.62 -10.19 6.12
CA TRP A 525 -3.99 -10.45 4.83
C TRP A 525 -4.75 -11.43 3.93
N ALA A 526 -5.87 -12.01 4.39
CA ALA A 526 -6.64 -12.98 3.62
C ALA A 526 -8.10 -13.07 4.07
N ARG A 527 -9.04 -13.19 3.12
CA ARG A 527 -10.47 -13.39 3.39
C ARG A 527 -10.81 -14.86 3.58
N THR A 528 -11.99 -15.13 4.15
CA THR A 528 -12.59 -16.46 4.21
C THR A 528 -12.67 -17.08 2.82
N GLY A 529 -12.15 -18.30 2.70
CA GLY A 529 -12.02 -19.04 1.44
C GLY A 529 -10.80 -18.65 0.60
N GLN A 530 -10.09 -17.55 0.90
CA GLN A 530 -8.93 -17.11 0.13
C GLN A 530 -7.75 -18.05 0.34
N VAL A 531 -7.06 -18.35 -0.76
CA VAL A 531 -5.86 -19.18 -0.77
C VAL A 531 -4.62 -18.30 -0.98
N VAL A 532 -3.70 -18.34 -0.03
CA VAL A 532 -2.43 -17.61 -0.07
C VAL A 532 -1.25 -18.57 -0.16
N ILE A 533 -0.14 -18.09 -0.70
CA ILE A 533 1.13 -18.83 -0.74
C ILE A 533 2.10 -18.06 0.15
N ALA A 534 2.61 -18.71 1.19
CA ALA A 534 3.64 -18.14 2.04
C ALA A 534 5.01 -18.30 1.38
N ASN A 535 5.80 -17.22 1.43
CA ASN A 535 7.07 -17.07 0.77
C ASN A 535 8.16 -17.91 1.45
N GLY A 536 8.65 -18.96 0.76
CA GLY A 536 9.61 -19.89 1.37
C GLY A 536 10.98 -19.29 1.70
N GLY A 537 11.41 -18.28 0.93
CA GLY A 537 12.66 -17.58 1.20
C GLY A 537 12.58 -16.71 2.45
N ASP A 538 11.52 -15.92 2.59
CA ASP A 538 11.27 -15.13 3.80
C ASP A 538 11.16 -16.02 5.05
N ILE A 539 10.42 -17.14 4.96
CA ILE A 539 10.31 -18.10 6.07
C ILE A 539 11.68 -18.71 6.42
N GLY A 540 12.52 -19.01 5.41
CA GLY A 540 13.89 -19.47 5.64
C GLY A 540 14.75 -18.44 6.37
N ALA A 541 14.63 -17.16 6.01
CA ALA A 541 15.32 -16.08 6.71
C ALA A 541 14.85 -15.98 8.17
N GLU A 542 13.54 -16.01 8.41
CA GLU A 542 12.96 -15.99 9.76
C GLU A 542 13.36 -17.20 10.61
N ALA A 543 13.54 -18.36 9.99
CA ALA A 543 14.04 -19.57 10.65
C ALA A 543 15.52 -19.50 11.05
N GLY A 544 16.23 -18.44 10.63
CA GLY A 544 17.67 -18.26 10.83
C GLY A 544 18.51 -19.19 9.96
N LEU A 545 18.00 -19.54 8.77
CA LEU A 545 18.64 -20.51 7.87
C LEU A 545 19.78 -19.88 7.04
N TYR A 546 19.81 -18.56 6.92
CA TYR A 546 20.79 -17.84 6.09
C TYR A 546 21.82 -17.12 6.99
N PRO A 547 23.10 -17.07 6.59
CA PRO A 547 24.13 -16.38 7.35
C PRO A 547 23.80 -14.89 7.54
N ALA A 548 24.03 -14.36 8.74
CA ALA A 548 23.68 -12.97 9.07
C ALA A 548 24.42 -11.97 8.17
N GLU A 549 25.67 -12.26 7.82
CA GLU A 549 26.45 -11.47 6.88
C GLU A 549 25.83 -11.47 5.48
N ALA A 550 25.28 -12.59 5.01
CA ALA A 550 24.64 -12.64 3.70
C ALA A 550 23.36 -11.79 3.69
N MET A 551 22.63 -11.76 4.81
CA MET A 551 21.42 -10.95 4.98
C MET A 551 21.69 -9.46 5.19
N ALA A 552 22.95 -9.06 5.42
CA ALA A 552 23.31 -7.65 5.50
C ALA A 552 23.41 -7.03 4.09
N PRO A 553 22.66 -5.94 3.79
CA PRO A 553 22.76 -5.25 2.52
C PRO A 553 24.14 -4.61 2.37
N GLN A 554 24.69 -4.64 1.16
CA GLN A 554 25.99 -4.05 0.84
C GLN A 554 25.82 -2.68 0.19
N PRO A 555 26.85 -1.82 0.19
CA PRO A 555 26.90 -0.66 -0.69
C PRO A 555 26.78 -1.05 -2.18
N ALA A 556 26.38 -0.08 -2.99
CA ALA A 556 26.50 -0.12 -4.44
C ALA A 556 27.88 -0.67 -4.91
N PRO A 557 27.93 -1.60 -5.89
CA PRO A 557 29.18 -2.06 -6.51
C PRO A 557 29.94 -0.97 -7.26
#